data_AF-A0A1D8T2H7-F1
#
_entry.id   AF-A0A1D8T2H7-F1
#
_cell.length_a   1.000
_cell.length_b   1.000
_cell.length_c   1.000
_cell.angle_alpha   90.00
_cell.angle_beta   90.00
_cell.angle_gamma   90.00
#
_symmetry.space_group_name_H-M   'P 1'
#
loop_
_entity.id
_entity.type
_entity.pdbx_description
1 polymer ?
#
loop_
_entity_poly.entity_id
_entity_poly.type
_entity_poly.pdbx_seq_one_letter_code
_entity_poly.pdbx_strand_id
1 'polypeptide(L)'
;MVHKRRRFLNLTQDQVTAAGGPSDAAQTRAENGTGPDPSIETLRKLDTALQWVPGSAARALEGGDPTPLEMLGREEGKPRSRRLTLGPSEIPLDLDTIVEILDPHTRIAKLSAAHPEVPGLADAAGSLSRAVSKITGAYVTRLLEVNGGPSGPRQPLLEFAFGHLFEEPSNVTDPSEREEVHYRRFLYGKEEELDTATRERFRRRWEESVKLIGAENPNRSGGSEVNA
;
A
#
# COMPACT_ATOMS: atom_id res chain seq x y z
N MET A 1 18.24 9.81 42.25
CA MET A 1 17.11 9.81 41.27
C MET A 1 16.16 10.99 41.47
N VAL A 2 15.80 11.31 42.72
CA VAL A 2 15.01 12.49 43.12
C VAL A 2 15.49 13.79 42.46
N HIS A 3 16.79 14.11 42.55
CA HIS A 3 17.38 15.31 41.92
C HIS A 3 17.17 15.37 40.40
N LYS A 4 17.35 14.22 39.72
CA LYS A 4 17.17 14.12 38.26
C LYS A 4 15.72 14.41 37.86
N ARG A 5 14.75 13.85 38.60
CA ARG A 5 13.33 14.07 38.33
C ARG A 5 12.90 15.52 38.60
N ARG A 6 13.35 16.11 39.71
CA ARG A 6 13.06 17.53 40.02
C ARG A 6 13.55 18.46 38.91
N ARG A 7 14.77 18.24 38.40
CA ARG A 7 15.31 19.00 37.26
C ARG A 7 14.58 18.74 35.96
N PHE A 8 14.15 17.51 35.70
CA PHE A 8 13.33 17.18 34.53
C PHE A 8 12.00 17.95 34.53
N LEU A 9 11.38 18.13 35.70
CA LEU A 9 10.18 18.94 35.88
C LEU A 9 10.47 20.45 35.97
N ASN A 10 11.73 20.86 35.85
CA ASN A 10 12.20 22.24 35.97
C ASN A 10 11.77 22.93 37.29
N LEU A 11 11.76 22.18 38.40
CA LEU A 11 11.36 22.68 39.72
C LEU A 11 12.56 23.05 40.60
N THR A 12 12.46 24.14 41.34
CA THR A 12 13.32 24.44 42.50
C THR A 12 12.88 23.64 43.73
N GLN A 13 13.71 23.58 44.78
CA GLN A 13 13.34 22.88 46.03
C GLN A 13 12.15 23.58 46.73
N ASP A 14 12.14 24.90 46.72
CA ASP A 14 11.01 25.71 47.20
C ASP A 14 9.71 25.39 46.45
N GLN A 15 9.79 25.21 45.13
CA GLN A 15 8.65 24.83 44.29
C GLN A 15 8.20 23.39 44.56
N VAL A 16 9.10 22.47 44.90
CA VAL A 16 8.75 21.11 45.34
C VAL A 16 8.04 21.16 46.69
N THR A 17 8.49 21.99 47.64
CA THR A 17 7.80 22.20 48.92
C THR A 17 6.40 22.80 48.69
N ALA A 18 6.28 23.81 47.83
CA ALA A 18 5.00 24.43 47.47
C ALA A 18 4.04 23.46 46.75
N ALA A 19 4.57 22.48 46.00
CA ALA A 19 3.82 21.41 45.35
C ALA A 19 3.40 20.27 46.30
N GLY A 20 3.53 20.46 47.63
CA GLY A 20 3.18 19.46 48.64
C GLY A 20 4.32 18.49 48.99
N GLY A 21 5.55 18.82 48.60
CA GLY A 21 6.77 18.06 48.89
C GLY A 21 7.28 18.21 50.33
N PRO A 22 8.33 17.47 50.70
CA PRO A 22 8.95 17.59 52.02
C PRO A 22 9.80 18.87 52.13
N SER A 23 10.25 19.24 53.33
CA SER A 23 11.06 20.45 53.55
C SER A 23 12.39 20.42 52.77
N ASP A 24 12.95 21.59 52.47
CA ASP A 24 14.18 21.72 51.66
C ASP A 24 15.38 20.95 52.24
N ALA A 25 15.48 20.87 53.58
CA ALA A 25 16.48 20.06 54.26
C ALA A 25 16.24 18.54 54.08
N ALA A 26 14.99 18.09 54.05
CA ALA A 26 14.64 16.71 53.75
C ALA A 26 14.82 16.37 52.26
N GLN A 27 14.51 17.31 51.36
CA GLN A 27 14.79 17.17 49.94
C GLN A 27 16.29 17.07 49.67
N THR A 28 17.11 17.94 50.28
CA THR A 28 18.57 17.91 50.12
C THR A 28 19.17 16.59 50.58
N ARG A 29 18.69 16.04 51.70
CA ARG A 29 19.08 14.70 52.17
C ARG A 29 18.67 13.60 51.20
N ALA A 30 17.41 13.62 50.74
CA ALA A 30 16.91 12.64 49.77
C ALA A 30 17.58 12.73 48.39
N GLU A 31 17.99 13.92 47.97
CA GLU A 31 18.71 14.14 46.71
C GLU A 31 20.17 13.65 46.77
N ASN A 32 20.84 13.90 47.90
CA ASN A 32 22.24 13.57 48.10
C ASN A 32 22.44 12.15 48.69
N GLY A 33 21.37 11.49 49.11
CA GLY A 33 21.44 10.18 49.77
C GLY A 33 22.14 10.24 51.13
N THR A 34 22.00 11.35 51.85
CA THR A 34 22.71 11.59 53.12
C THR A 34 21.78 11.54 54.32
N GLY A 35 22.26 10.93 55.42
CA GLY A 35 21.53 10.83 56.67
C GLY A 35 20.63 9.59 56.77
N PRO A 36 19.73 9.53 57.78
CA PRO A 36 18.84 8.40 57.98
C PRO A 36 17.77 8.31 56.89
N ASP A 37 17.27 7.10 56.66
CA ASP A 37 16.26 6.84 55.64
C ASP A 37 15.01 7.73 55.83
N PRO A 38 14.45 8.26 54.73
CA PRO A 38 13.28 9.12 54.79
C PRO A 38 12.07 8.34 55.33
N SER A 39 11.27 9.01 56.16
CA SER A 39 10.01 8.42 56.65
C SER A 39 9.03 8.15 55.51
N ILE A 40 8.07 7.24 55.75
CA ILE A 40 6.98 6.93 54.80
C ILE A 40 6.22 8.21 54.39
N GLU A 41 6.00 9.13 55.34
CA GLU A 41 5.36 10.41 55.05
C GLU A 41 6.19 11.27 54.09
N THR A 42 7.52 11.29 54.26
CA THR A 42 8.45 12.01 53.38
C THR A 42 8.44 11.41 51.98
N LEU A 43 8.44 10.08 51.86
CA LEU A 43 8.34 9.37 50.59
C LEU A 43 7.03 9.70 49.84
N ARG A 44 5.90 9.74 50.56
CA ARG A 44 4.60 10.10 49.96
C ARG A 44 4.55 11.55 49.48
N LYS A 45 5.17 12.48 50.22
CA LYS A 45 5.31 13.88 49.79
C LYS A 45 6.18 14.00 48.54
N LEU A 46 7.24 13.19 48.43
CA LEU A 46 8.07 13.13 47.22
C LEU A 46 7.30 12.58 46.02
N ASP A 47 6.49 11.53 46.20
CA ASP A 47 5.65 10.99 45.11
C ASP A 47 4.70 12.07 44.54
N THR A 48 4.10 12.84 45.45
CA THR A 48 3.15 13.90 45.09
C THR A 48 3.84 15.03 44.34
N ALA A 49 4.90 15.60 44.91
CA ALA A 49 5.56 16.78 44.34
C ALA A 49 6.36 16.47 43.07
N LEU A 50 6.84 15.23 42.89
CA LEU A 50 7.60 14.80 41.70
C LEU A 50 6.74 14.12 40.64
N GLN A 51 5.42 14.16 40.81
CA GLN A 51 4.44 13.57 39.89
C GLN A 51 4.76 12.10 39.59
N TRP A 52 5.06 11.35 40.65
CA TRP A 52 5.21 9.91 40.57
C TRP A 52 3.95 9.19 41.03
N VAL A 53 3.78 7.97 40.55
CA VAL A 53 2.77 7.04 41.07
C VAL A 53 3.05 6.82 42.56
N PRO A 54 2.04 6.85 43.45
CA PRO A 54 2.22 6.55 44.86
C PRO A 54 3.02 5.26 45.09
N GLY A 55 4.04 5.33 45.94
CA GLY A 55 4.97 4.23 46.24
C GLY A 55 6.23 4.20 45.37
N SER A 56 6.36 5.06 44.36
CA SER A 56 7.53 5.12 43.48
C SER A 56 8.79 5.62 44.19
N ALA A 57 8.65 6.57 45.11
CA ALA A 57 9.76 7.09 45.92
C ALA A 57 10.30 6.01 46.85
N ALA A 58 9.42 5.17 47.43
CA ALA A 58 9.83 4.02 48.25
C ALA A 58 10.58 2.98 47.40
N ARG A 59 10.04 2.65 46.22
CA ARG A 59 10.72 1.75 45.27
C ARG A 59 12.09 2.28 44.84
N ALA A 60 12.21 3.59 44.66
CA ALA A 60 13.47 4.24 44.33
C ALA A 60 14.49 4.21 45.47
N LEU A 61 14.03 4.22 46.72
CA LEU A 61 14.89 4.04 47.90
C LEU A 61 15.43 2.60 47.97
N GLU A 62 14.63 1.61 47.60
CA GLU A 62 15.01 0.19 47.54
C GLU A 62 15.86 -0.17 46.30
N GLY A 63 16.22 0.82 45.47
CA GLY A 63 17.08 0.65 44.30
C GLY A 63 16.35 0.33 42.99
N GLY A 64 15.01 0.31 42.98
CA GLY A 64 14.22 0.20 41.76
C GLY A 64 13.97 1.55 41.08
N ASP A 65 13.29 1.54 39.93
CA ASP A 65 12.97 2.76 39.19
C ASP A 65 11.60 3.36 39.59
N PRO A 66 11.52 4.68 39.84
CA PRO A 66 10.24 5.34 40.09
C PRO A 66 9.39 5.44 38.82
N THR A 67 8.06 5.39 38.96
CA THR A 67 7.13 5.44 37.82
C THR A 67 6.52 6.85 37.70
N PRO A 68 6.81 7.62 36.64
CA PRO A 68 6.12 8.88 36.35
C PRO A 68 4.63 8.72 36.04
N LEU A 69 3.79 9.64 36.53
CA LEU A 69 2.34 9.62 36.25
C LEU A 69 2.03 9.75 34.75
N GLU A 70 2.87 10.44 33.97
CA GLU A 70 2.70 10.56 32.51
C GLU A 70 2.88 9.24 31.75
N MET A 71 3.47 8.20 32.37
CA MET A 71 3.55 6.87 31.76
C MET A 71 2.21 6.11 31.87
N LEU A 72 1.45 6.31 32.95
CA LEU A 72 0.11 5.72 33.09
C LEU A 72 -0.83 6.25 32.00
N GLY A 73 -0.71 7.52 31.62
CA GLY A 73 -1.52 8.13 30.56
C GLY A 73 -1.11 7.75 29.12
N ARG A 74 0.03 7.07 28.91
CA ARG A 74 0.45 6.59 27.57
C ARG A 74 -0.09 5.20 27.23
N GLU A 75 -0.48 4.41 28.22
CA GLU A 75 -0.94 3.03 27.99
C GLU A 75 -2.46 2.92 27.79
N GLU A 76 -3.24 3.93 28.18
CA GLU A 76 -4.68 3.98 27.91
C GLU A 76 -5.01 4.57 26.52
N GLY A 77 -4.85 3.72 25.50
CA GLY A 77 -5.90 3.47 24.49
C GLY A 77 -6.45 4.63 23.67
N LYS A 78 -5.65 5.24 22.79
CA LYS A 78 -6.15 5.51 21.42
C LYS A 78 -5.73 4.34 20.55
N PRO A 79 -6.65 3.56 19.94
CA PRO A 79 -6.24 2.62 18.92
C PRO A 79 -5.52 3.46 17.85
N ARG A 80 -4.21 3.24 17.69
CA ARG A 80 -3.48 3.72 16.52
C ARG A 80 -4.32 3.25 15.35
N SER A 81 -4.90 4.17 14.58
CA SER A 81 -5.58 3.78 13.35
C SER A 81 -4.59 2.90 12.61
N ARG A 82 -4.94 1.62 12.42
CA ARG A 82 -4.15 0.73 11.57
C ARG A 82 -4.07 1.47 10.25
N ARG A 83 -2.89 1.97 9.90
CA ARG A 83 -2.70 2.56 8.57
C ARG A 83 -3.14 1.50 7.59
N LEU A 84 -4.04 1.87 6.69
CA LEU A 84 -4.49 0.97 5.63
C LEU A 84 -3.24 0.53 4.88
N THR A 85 -2.93 -0.76 4.92
CA THR A 85 -1.97 -1.36 4.01
C THR A 85 -2.68 -1.47 2.67
N LEU A 86 -2.18 -0.75 1.67
CA LEU A 86 -2.67 -0.93 0.31
C LEU A 86 -2.44 -2.38 -0.08
N GLY A 87 -3.46 -3.00 -0.69
CA GLY A 87 -3.36 -4.37 -1.21
C GLY A 87 -2.31 -4.50 -2.30
N PRO A 88 -2.12 -5.70 -2.85
CA PRO A 88 -1.18 -5.90 -3.95
C PRO A 88 -1.55 -5.01 -5.15
N SER A 89 -0.55 -4.53 -5.88
CA SER A 89 -0.74 -3.72 -7.09
C SER A 89 -1.32 -4.53 -8.26
N GLU A 90 -1.18 -5.85 -8.20
CA GLU A 90 -1.64 -6.80 -9.22
C GLU A 90 -2.27 -8.03 -8.55
N ILE A 91 -3.29 -8.61 -9.20
CA ILE A 91 -3.95 -9.83 -8.76
C ILE A 91 -3.92 -10.81 -9.92
N PRO A 92 -3.40 -12.04 -9.74
CA PRO A 92 -3.44 -13.04 -10.79
C PRO A 92 -4.88 -13.46 -11.05
N LEU A 93 -5.27 -13.44 -12.33
CA LEU A 93 -6.56 -13.93 -12.82
C LEU A 93 -6.31 -15.04 -13.82
N ASP A 94 -7.07 -16.13 -13.73
CA ASP A 94 -7.07 -17.16 -14.77
C ASP A 94 -7.86 -16.70 -16.01
N LEU A 95 -7.60 -17.36 -17.14
CA LEU A 95 -8.24 -17.02 -18.41
C LEU A 95 -9.75 -17.25 -18.34
N ASP A 96 -10.20 -18.29 -17.64
CA ASP A 96 -11.61 -18.63 -17.54
C ASP A 96 -12.40 -17.49 -16.88
N THR A 97 -11.87 -16.91 -15.80
CA THR A 97 -12.43 -15.73 -15.12
C THR A 97 -12.53 -14.53 -16.06
N ILE A 98 -11.52 -14.31 -16.92
CA ILE A 98 -11.56 -13.21 -17.91
C ILE A 98 -12.66 -13.46 -18.94
N VAL A 99 -12.79 -14.70 -19.43
CA VAL A 99 -13.81 -15.09 -20.41
C VAL A 99 -15.21 -15.01 -19.80
N GLU A 100 -15.40 -15.44 -18.55
CA GLU A 100 -16.67 -15.38 -17.82
C GLU A 100 -17.22 -13.96 -17.70
N ILE A 101 -16.37 -12.94 -17.69
CA ILE A 101 -16.78 -11.53 -17.64
C ILE A 101 -17.31 -11.04 -18.99
N LEU A 102 -16.86 -11.62 -20.11
CA LEU A 102 -17.19 -11.15 -21.47
C LEU A 102 -18.65 -11.44 -21.85
N ASP A 103 -19.18 -12.58 -21.46
CA ASP A 103 -20.56 -12.99 -21.77
C ASP A 103 -21.63 -12.04 -21.18
N PRO A 104 -21.66 -11.78 -19.86
CA PRO A 104 -22.63 -10.86 -19.28
C PRO A 104 -22.42 -9.43 -19.79
N HIS A 105 -21.17 -9.00 -20.01
CA HIS A 105 -20.85 -7.71 -20.62
C HIS A 105 -21.49 -7.58 -22.01
N THR A 106 -21.27 -8.56 -22.89
CA THR A 106 -21.83 -8.57 -24.25
C THR A 106 -23.36 -8.57 -24.23
N ARG A 107 -23.96 -9.32 -23.29
CA ARG A 107 -25.42 -9.36 -23.13
C ARG A 107 -25.98 -8.00 -22.68
N ILE A 108 -25.34 -7.33 -21.72
CA ILE A 108 -25.74 -6.00 -21.25
C ILE A 108 -25.61 -4.96 -22.37
N ALA A 109 -24.52 -4.99 -23.14
CA ALA A 109 -24.31 -4.09 -24.27
C ALA A 109 -25.42 -4.27 -25.34
N LYS A 110 -25.77 -5.53 -25.67
CA LYS A 110 -26.87 -5.83 -26.61
C LYS A 110 -28.22 -5.35 -26.08
N LEU A 111 -28.53 -5.60 -24.81
CA LEU A 111 -29.77 -5.13 -24.18
C LEU A 111 -29.84 -3.59 -24.17
N SER A 112 -28.73 -2.93 -23.86
CA SER A 112 -28.65 -1.47 -23.91
C SER A 112 -28.91 -0.90 -25.30
N ALA A 113 -28.40 -1.55 -26.34
CA ALA A 113 -28.64 -1.12 -27.72
C ALA A 113 -30.09 -1.36 -28.17
N ALA A 114 -30.71 -2.45 -27.69
CA ALA A 114 -32.09 -2.80 -28.00
C ALA A 114 -33.13 -1.95 -27.27
N HIS A 115 -32.74 -1.35 -26.13
CA HIS A 115 -33.63 -0.60 -25.24
C HIS A 115 -33.15 0.84 -24.98
N PRO A 116 -33.06 1.70 -26.02
CA PRO A 116 -32.62 3.09 -25.86
C PRO A 116 -33.58 3.93 -24.99
N GLU A 117 -34.82 3.48 -24.79
CA GLU A 117 -35.82 4.14 -23.96
C GLU A 117 -35.53 4.07 -22.46
N VAL A 118 -34.66 3.16 -22.00
CA VAL A 118 -34.37 2.97 -20.58
C VAL A 118 -33.38 4.03 -20.10
N PRO A 119 -33.77 4.96 -19.23
CA PRO A 119 -32.87 6.04 -18.79
C PRO A 119 -31.64 5.48 -18.07
N GLY A 120 -30.45 5.95 -18.46
CA GLY A 120 -29.18 5.60 -17.83
C GLY A 120 -28.60 4.22 -18.19
N LEU A 121 -29.33 3.38 -18.94
CA LEU A 121 -28.84 2.05 -19.33
C LEU A 121 -27.62 2.13 -20.27
N ALA A 122 -27.66 3.03 -21.24
CA ALA A 122 -26.55 3.27 -22.17
C ALA A 122 -25.28 3.73 -21.46
N ASP A 123 -25.41 4.66 -20.51
CA ASP A 123 -24.26 5.18 -19.75
C ASP A 123 -23.67 4.09 -18.83
N ALA A 124 -24.51 3.29 -18.20
CA ALA A 124 -24.09 2.17 -17.36
C ALA A 124 -23.39 1.08 -18.18
N ALA A 125 -23.98 0.67 -19.32
CA ALA A 125 -23.40 -0.31 -20.22
C ALA A 125 -22.07 0.18 -20.83
N GLY A 126 -21.98 1.46 -21.20
CA GLY A 126 -20.74 2.08 -21.65
C GLY A 126 -19.67 2.12 -20.56
N SER A 127 -20.05 2.42 -19.32
CA SER A 127 -19.14 2.42 -18.17
C SER A 127 -18.59 1.02 -17.86
N LEU A 128 -19.46 0.00 -17.88
CA LEU A 128 -19.05 -1.40 -17.74
C LEU A 128 -18.12 -1.82 -18.88
N SER A 129 -18.45 -1.44 -20.12
CA SER A 129 -17.62 -1.75 -21.28
C SER A 129 -16.21 -1.19 -21.14
N ARG A 130 -16.08 0.07 -20.71
CA ARG A 130 -14.75 0.66 -20.45
C ARG A 130 -13.97 -0.09 -19.37
N ALA A 131 -14.62 -0.52 -18.29
CA ALA A 131 -13.97 -1.26 -17.22
C ALA A 131 -13.48 -2.64 -17.70
N VAL A 132 -14.34 -3.38 -18.40
CA VAL A 132 -13.99 -4.70 -18.97
C VAL A 132 -12.87 -4.56 -20.00
N SER A 133 -12.95 -3.58 -20.92
CA SER A 133 -11.91 -3.32 -21.92
C SER A 133 -10.53 -3.03 -21.31
N LYS A 134 -10.46 -2.39 -20.13
CA LYS A 134 -9.18 -2.15 -19.44
C LYS A 134 -8.56 -3.45 -18.95
N ILE A 135 -9.37 -4.33 -18.34
CA ILE A 135 -8.93 -5.61 -17.80
C ILE A 135 -8.49 -6.54 -18.95
N THR A 136 -9.36 -6.73 -19.94
CA THR A 136 -9.11 -7.61 -21.09
C THR A 136 -7.98 -7.08 -21.95
N GLY A 137 -7.90 -5.76 -22.12
CA GLY A 137 -6.83 -5.09 -22.85
C GLY A 137 -5.45 -5.31 -22.23
N ALA A 138 -5.33 -5.21 -20.91
CA ALA A 138 -4.07 -5.47 -20.20
C ALA A 138 -3.66 -6.95 -20.32
N TYR A 139 -4.61 -7.87 -20.13
CA TYR A 139 -4.38 -9.30 -20.29
C TYR A 139 -3.90 -9.66 -21.71
N VAL A 140 -4.60 -9.18 -22.74
CA VAL A 140 -4.25 -9.45 -24.14
C VAL A 140 -2.89 -8.87 -24.50
N THR A 141 -2.57 -7.65 -24.05
CA THR A 141 -1.24 -7.07 -24.22
C THR A 141 -0.18 -8.01 -23.65
N ARG A 142 -0.35 -8.43 -22.39
CA ARG A 142 0.60 -9.34 -21.74
C ARG A 142 0.72 -10.68 -22.45
N LEU A 143 -0.41 -11.25 -22.88
CA LEU A 143 -0.46 -12.50 -23.63
C LEU A 143 0.31 -12.39 -24.95
N LEU A 144 0.18 -11.28 -25.69
CA LEU A 144 0.92 -11.08 -26.93
C LEU A 144 2.41 -10.89 -26.67
N GLU A 145 2.79 -10.11 -25.64
CA GLU A 145 4.19 -9.93 -25.26
C GLU A 145 4.90 -11.26 -24.98
N VAL A 146 4.28 -12.15 -24.19
CA VAL A 146 4.86 -13.46 -23.83
C VAL A 146 4.88 -14.45 -25.00
N ASN A 147 4.01 -14.27 -25.99
CA ASN A 147 3.91 -15.15 -27.15
C ASN A 147 4.66 -14.60 -28.37
N GLY A 148 5.69 -13.77 -28.21
CA GLY A 148 6.52 -13.34 -29.34
C GLY A 148 6.03 -12.10 -30.09
N GLY A 149 5.02 -11.41 -29.55
CA GLY A 149 4.54 -10.11 -30.03
C GLY A 149 4.26 -10.08 -31.54
N PRO A 150 4.82 -9.12 -32.29
CA PRO A 150 4.53 -8.94 -33.72
C PRO A 150 4.91 -10.16 -34.56
N SER A 151 5.86 -11.00 -34.12
CA SER A 151 6.30 -12.21 -34.83
C SER A 151 5.73 -13.50 -34.21
N GLY A 152 4.87 -13.38 -33.21
CA GLY A 152 4.27 -14.49 -32.48
C GLY A 152 3.19 -15.25 -33.24
N PRO A 153 2.83 -16.48 -32.81
CA PRO A 153 1.70 -17.20 -33.39
C PRO A 153 0.40 -16.42 -33.20
N ARG A 154 -0.39 -16.32 -34.27
CA ARG A 154 -1.76 -15.80 -34.22
C ARG A 154 -2.69 -16.94 -33.80
N GLN A 155 -3.34 -16.78 -32.65
CA GLN A 155 -4.25 -17.79 -32.12
C GLN A 155 -5.69 -17.46 -32.54
N PRO A 156 -6.38 -18.32 -33.31
CA PRO A 156 -7.74 -18.04 -33.79
C PRO A 156 -8.76 -17.78 -32.67
N LEU A 157 -8.61 -18.44 -31.53
CA LEU A 157 -9.47 -18.21 -30.36
C LEU A 157 -9.31 -16.79 -29.79
N LEU A 158 -8.11 -16.20 -29.90
CA LEU A 158 -7.85 -14.85 -29.45
C LEU A 158 -8.53 -13.83 -30.37
N GLU A 159 -8.50 -14.05 -31.68
CA GLU A 159 -9.25 -13.22 -32.65
C GLU A 159 -10.74 -13.30 -32.41
N PHE A 160 -11.27 -14.50 -32.14
CA PHE A 160 -12.68 -14.68 -31.86
C PHE A 160 -13.13 -13.94 -30.59
N ALA A 161 -12.40 -14.09 -29.49
CA ALA A 161 -12.77 -13.50 -28.20
C ALA A 161 -12.47 -12.00 -28.12
N PHE A 162 -11.36 -11.54 -28.71
CA PHE A 162 -10.81 -10.21 -28.51
C PHE A 162 -10.62 -9.41 -29.79
N GLY A 163 -11.17 -9.85 -30.93
CA GLY A 163 -11.03 -9.19 -32.23
C GLY A 163 -11.32 -7.68 -32.18
N HIS A 164 -12.35 -7.29 -31.44
CA HIS A 164 -12.75 -5.90 -31.23
C HIS A 164 -11.64 -5.03 -30.58
N LEU A 165 -10.73 -5.62 -29.80
CA LEU A 165 -9.58 -4.92 -29.19
C LEU A 165 -8.44 -4.66 -30.18
N PHE A 166 -8.48 -5.28 -31.36
CA PHE A 166 -7.51 -5.11 -32.45
C PHE A 166 -8.04 -4.27 -33.61
N GLU A 167 -9.26 -3.73 -33.49
CA GLU A 167 -9.85 -2.78 -34.44
C GLU A 167 -9.33 -1.36 -34.20
N GLU A 168 -9.64 -0.44 -35.12
CA GLU A 168 -9.09 0.92 -35.07
C GLU A 168 -9.74 1.72 -33.91
N PRO A 169 -8.96 2.44 -33.09
CA PRO A 169 -9.48 3.18 -31.95
C PRO A 169 -10.21 4.45 -32.41
N SER A 170 -11.39 4.31 -32.99
CA SER A 170 -12.18 5.45 -33.48
C SER A 170 -12.83 6.28 -32.36
N ASN A 171 -12.89 5.76 -31.12
CA ASN A 171 -13.60 6.39 -30.00
C ASN A 171 -12.75 6.64 -28.74
N VAL A 172 -11.45 6.37 -28.76
CA VAL A 172 -10.58 6.52 -27.58
C VAL A 172 -10.02 7.95 -27.56
N THR A 173 -10.45 8.77 -26.60
CA THR A 173 -9.99 10.16 -26.48
C THR A 173 -8.73 10.31 -25.63
N ASP A 174 -8.54 9.45 -24.63
CA ASP A 174 -7.39 9.53 -23.74
C ASP A 174 -6.08 9.17 -24.46
N PRO A 175 -5.04 10.02 -24.43
CA PRO A 175 -3.77 9.74 -25.10
C PRO A 175 -3.07 8.46 -24.62
N SER A 176 -3.13 8.16 -23.33
CA SER A 176 -2.48 6.96 -22.78
C SER A 176 -3.21 5.69 -23.21
N GLU A 177 -4.54 5.68 -23.12
CA GLU A 177 -5.35 4.56 -23.61
C GLU A 177 -5.19 4.36 -25.12
N ARG A 178 -5.08 5.43 -25.91
CA ARG A 178 -4.76 5.34 -27.34
C ARG A 178 -3.42 4.69 -27.58
N GLU A 179 -2.38 5.09 -26.85
CA GLU A 179 -1.05 4.47 -26.99
C GLU A 179 -1.09 2.97 -26.69
N GLU A 180 -1.81 2.54 -25.65
CA GLU A 180 -2.00 1.12 -25.32
C GLU A 180 -2.73 0.34 -26.43
N VAL A 181 -3.74 0.93 -27.06
CA VAL A 181 -4.43 0.29 -28.19
C VAL A 181 -3.51 0.16 -29.40
N HIS A 182 -2.76 1.21 -29.75
CA HIS A 182 -1.78 1.15 -30.84
C HIS A 182 -0.67 0.14 -30.55
N TYR A 183 -0.20 0.07 -29.31
CA TYR A 183 0.81 -0.89 -28.90
C TYR A 183 0.28 -2.33 -29.03
N ARG A 184 -0.96 -2.60 -28.60
CA ARG A 184 -1.58 -3.92 -28.76
C ARG A 184 -1.75 -4.31 -30.23
N ARG A 185 -2.17 -3.38 -31.10
CA ARG A 185 -2.23 -3.61 -32.56
C ARG A 185 -0.87 -3.93 -33.15
N PHE A 186 0.18 -3.22 -32.72
CA PHE A 186 1.56 -3.53 -33.09
C PHE A 186 1.97 -4.94 -32.67
N LEU A 187 1.72 -5.33 -31.41
CA LEU A 187 1.98 -6.69 -30.93
C LEU A 187 1.16 -7.73 -31.72
N TYR A 188 -0.02 -7.36 -32.21
CA TYR A 188 -0.84 -8.19 -33.09
C TYR A 188 -0.38 -8.19 -34.56
N GLY A 189 0.68 -7.44 -34.91
CA GLY A 189 1.22 -7.36 -36.28
C GLY A 189 0.40 -6.50 -37.23
N LYS A 190 -0.54 -5.69 -36.74
CA LYS A 190 -1.24 -4.67 -37.54
C LYS A 190 -0.47 -3.35 -37.48
N GLU A 191 0.67 -3.30 -38.17
CA GLU A 191 1.61 -2.17 -38.14
C GLU A 191 1.50 -1.19 -39.32
N GLU A 192 0.54 -1.39 -40.22
CA GLU A 192 0.40 -0.68 -41.50
C GLU A 192 0.25 0.84 -41.35
N GLU A 193 -0.26 1.31 -40.22
CA GLU A 193 -0.52 2.74 -39.93
C GLU A 193 0.57 3.40 -39.07
N LEU A 194 1.61 2.65 -38.65
CA LEU A 194 2.60 3.16 -37.71
C LEU A 194 3.82 3.76 -38.42
N ASP A 195 4.18 4.98 -38.03
CA ASP A 195 5.44 5.59 -38.42
C ASP A 195 6.65 4.81 -37.86
N THR A 196 7.81 4.98 -38.50
CA THR A 196 9.04 4.25 -38.14
C THR A 196 9.49 4.51 -36.70
N ALA A 197 9.33 5.73 -36.18
CA ALA A 197 9.77 6.08 -34.83
C ALA A 197 8.87 5.43 -33.77
N THR A 198 7.57 5.37 -34.02
CA THR A 198 6.58 4.69 -33.18
C THR A 198 6.79 3.19 -33.18
N ARG A 199 7.04 2.58 -34.36
CA ARG A 199 7.38 1.16 -34.47
C ARG A 199 8.61 0.80 -33.64
N GLU A 200 9.66 1.61 -33.71
CA GLU A 200 10.89 1.34 -32.95
C GLU A 200 10.71 1.52 -31.44
N ARG A 201 9.94 2.53 -31.02
CA ARG A 201 9.58 2.72 -29.61
C ARG A 201 8.83 1.51 -29.05
N PHE A 202 7.85 0.99 -29.79
CA PHE A 202 7.06 -0.17 -29.38
C PHE A 202 7.88 -1.47 -29.39
N ARG A 203 8.78 -1.65 -30.37
CA ARG A 203 9.73 -2.77 -30.37
C ARG A 203 10.59 -2.78 -29.12
N ARG A 204 11.21 -1.64 -28.77
CA ARG A 204 12.03 -1.53 -27.55
C ARG A 204 11.22 -1.84 -26.28
N ARG A 205 10.01 -1.30 -26.17
CA ARG A 205 9.09 -1.58 -25.05
C ARG A 205 8.80 -3.07 -24.91
N TRP A 206 8.52 -3.75 -26.01
CA TRP A 206 8.27 -5.19 -26.01
C TRP A 206 9.49 -5.99 -25.58
N GLU A 207 10.67 -5.69 -26.13
CA GLU A 207 11.93 -6.36 -25.75
C GLU A 207 12.28 -6.18 -24.27
N GLU A 208 12.03 -4.99 -23.71
CA GLU A 208 12.17 -4.73 -22.27
C GLU A 208 11.18 -5.55 -21.44
N SER A 209 9.90 -5.63 -21.87
CA SER A 209 8.89 -6.47 -21.21
C SER A 209 9.29 -7.95 -21.18
N VAL A 210 9.79 -8.48 -22.30
CA VAL A 210 10.25 -9.87 -22.41
C VAL A 210 11.41 -10.16 -21.45
N LYS A 211 12.37 -9.23 -21.31
CA LYS A 211 13.49 -9.36 -20.36
C LYS A 211 13.00 -9.42 -18.91
N LEU A 212 12.02 -8.59 -18.54
CA LEU A 212 11.43 -8.58 -17.20
C LEU A 212 10.72 -9.91 -16.90
N ILE A 213 9.95 -10.44 -17.86
CA ILE A 213 9.30 -11.76 -17.74
C ILE A 213 10.33 -12.87 -17.51
N GLY A 214 11.41 -12.85 -18.28
CA GLY A 214 12.48 -13.85 -18.19
C GLY A 214 13.21 -13.82 -16.83
N ALA A 215 13.35 -12.63 -16.23
CA ALA A 215 13.92 -12.47 -14.90
C ALA A 215 12.99 -12.97 -13.78
N GLU A 216 11.68 -12.83 -13.94
CA GLU A 216 10.66 -13.34 -12.99
C GLU A 216 10.46 -14.86 -13.08
N ASN A 217 10.75 -15.47 -14.24
CA ASN A 217 10.58 -16.90 -14.49
C ASN A 217 11.83 -17.54 -15.12
N PRO A 218 12.94 -17.71 -14.37
CA PRO A 218 14.20 -18.23 -14.89
C PRO A 218 14.13 -19.67 -15.45
N ASN A 219 13.08 -20.42 -15.12
CA ASN A 219 12.90 -21.82 -15.52
C ASN A 219 12.32 -22.03 -16.94
N ARG A 220 11.95 -20.99 -17.70
CA ARG A 220 11.48 -21.14 -19.09
C ARG A 220 12.59 -21.17 -20.14
N SER A 221 13.82 -20.83 -19.78
CA SER A 221 14.95 -20.71 -20.71
C SER A 221 15.66 -22.02 -21.05
N GLY A 222 15.23 -23.15 -20.48
CA GLY A 222 15.99 -24.42 -20.49
C GLY A 222 15.30 -25.60 -21.19
N GLY A 223 14.44 -25.38 -22.19
CA GLY A 223 13.64 -26.45 -22.77
C GLY A 223 13.47 -26.38 -24.29
N SER A 224 14.58 -26.41 -25.03
CA SER A 224 14.61 -26.85 -26.43
C SER A 224 16.00 -27.36 -26.80
N GLU A 225 16.45 -28.40 -26.11
CA GLU A 225 17.34 -29.40 -26.68
C GLU A 225 16.79 -30.78 -26.29
N VAL A 226 16.05 -31.40 -27.20
CA VAL A 226 15.93 -32.85 -27.22
C VAL A 226 16.12 -33.31 -28.66
N ASN A 227 17.28 -33.92 -28.87
CA ASN A 227 17.66 -34.72 -30.03
C ASN A 227 16.69 -35.90 -30.23
N ALA A 228 16.22 -36.09 -31.47
CA ALA A 228 16.27 -37.33 -32.26
C ALA A 228 15.39 -37.19 -33.51
#